data_AF-I0X971-F1
#
_entry.id   AF-I0X971-F1
#
_cell.length_a   1.000
_cell.length_b   1.000
_cell.length_c   1.000
_cell.angle_alpha   90.00
_cell.angle_beta   90.00
_cell.angle_gamma   90.00
#
_symmetry.space_group_name_H-M   'P 1'
#
loop_
_entity.id
_entity.type
_entity.pdbx_description
1 polymer ?
#
loop_
_entity_poly.entity_id
_entity_poly.type
_entity_poly.pdbx_seq_one_letter_code
_entity_poly.pdbx_strand_id
1 'polypeptide(L)'
;MLTILRLSLIFITCAILSFQDIRYKKISVPVLAAAYILQLIILCFASIELLIPHLINSAAFFLFYLFQSRFLKGKLGFGDILLAAFSGLSITNWEFLWVALIIPPISALIFALFFYIYNHKIAGVRIPFIPFMSLGLILTLLLESFF
;
A
#
# COMPACT_ATOMS: atom_id res chain seq x y z
N MET A 1 -22.87 5.98 -2.51
CA MET A 1 -22.72 4.63 -3.11
C MET A 1 -21.30 4.39 -3.64
N LEU A 2 -20.76 5.26 -4.50
CA LEU A 2 -19.40 5.10 -5.06
C LEU A 2 -18.27 5.13 -4.00
N THR A 3 -18.42 5.90 -2.92
CA THR A 3 -17.46 5.89 -1.79
C THR A 3 -17.36 4.53 -1.11
N ILE A 4 -18.49 3.88 -0.85
CA ILE A 4 -18.52 2.54 -0.24
C ILE A 4 -17.86 1.55 -1.19
N LEU A 5 -18.20 1.59 -2.48
CA LEU A 5 -17.59 0.75 -3.51
C LEU A 5 -16.06 0.91 -3.56
N ARG A 6 -15.58 2.16 -3.53
CA ARG A 6 -14.15 2.51 -3.49
C ARG A 6 -13.46 1.89 -2.27
N LEU A 7 -14.01 2.12 -1.07
CA LEU A 7 -13.44 1.58 0.16
C LEU A 7 -13.45 0.05 0.16
N SER A 8 -14.56 -0.58 -0.25
CA SER A 8 -14.64 -2.04 -0.38
C SER A 8 -13.59 -2.59 -1.33
N LEU A 9 -13.36 -1.95 -2.50
CA LEU A 9 -12.32 -2.34 -3.44
C LEU A 9 -10.93 -2.29 -2.78
N ILE A 10 -10.62 -1.21 -2.06
CA ILE A 10 -9.34 -1.06 -1.35
C ILE A 10 -9.16 -2.16 -0.30
N PHE A 11 -10.14 -2.37 0.58
CA PHE A 11 -10.07 -3.39 1.63
C PHE A 11 -9.90 -4.79 1.07
N ILE A 12 -10.68 -5.16 0.04
CA ILE A 12 -10.60 -6.47 -0.62
C ILE A 12 -9.22 -6.65 -1.27
N THR A 13 -8.73 -5.63 -1.98
CA THR A 13 -7.41 -5.67 -2.62
C THR A 13 -6.30 -5.85 -1.59
N CYS A 14 -6.31 -5.06 -0.51
CA CYS A 14 -5.39 -5.20 0.61
C CYS A 14 -5.43 -6.59 1.24
N ALA A 15 -6.62 -7.14 1.48
CA ALA A 15 -6.77 -8.47 2.08
C ALA A 15 -6.20 -9.58 1.17
N ILE A 16 -6.54 -9.56 -0.13
CA ILE A 16 -6.08 -10.55 -1.10
C ILE A 16 -4.55 -10.49 -1.22
N LEU A 17 -3.98 -9.31 -1.42
CA LEU A 17 -2.54 -9.15 -1.63
C LEU A 17 -1.74 -9.43 -0.35
N SER A 18 -2.26 -9.05 0.82
CA SER A 18 -1.65 -9.41 2.11
C SER A 18 -1.61 -10.91 2.32
N PHE A 19 -2.70 -11.61 2.01
CA PHE A 19 -2.74 -13.07 2.08
C PHE A 19 -1.75 -13.71 1.11
N GLN A 20 -1.67 -13.22 -0.14
CA GLN A 20 -0.71 -13.71 -1.13
C GLN A 20 0.74 -13.50 -0.68
N ASP A 21 1.06 -12.33 -0.13
CA ASP A 21 2.41 -12.02 0.33
C ASP A 21 2.81 -12.85 1.56
N ILE A 22 1.91 -13.03 2.53
CA ILE A 22 2.15 -13.89 3.69
C ILE A 22 2.42 -15.33 3.27
N ARG A 23 1.55 -15.88 2.40
CA ARG A 23 1.57 -17.31 2.04
C ARG A 23 2.62 -17.66 0.99
N TYR A 24 2.80 -16.80 -0.02
CA TYR A 24 3.61 -17.10 -1.21
C TYR A 24 4.81 -16.16 -1.39
N LYS A 25 4.94 -15.10 -0.56
CA LYS A 25 6.02 -14.09 -0.67
C LYS A 25 6.10 -13.45 -2.07
N LYS A 26 4.97 -13.43 -2.76
CA LYS A 26 4.78 -12.96 -4.13
C LYS A 26 3.38 -12.40 -4.23
N ILE A 27 3.19 -11.42 -5.10
CA ILE A 27 1.87 -10.90 -5.41
C ILE A 27 1.51 -11.03 -6.87
N SER A 28 0.22 -11.15 -7.11
CA SER A 28 -0.37 -11.14 -8.44
C SER A 28 -0.45 -9.72 -8.98
N VAL A 29 0.51 -9.37 -9.85
CA VAL A 29 0.49 -8.09 -10.59
C VAL A 29 -0.82 -7.88 -11.36
N PRO A 30 -1.41 -8.91 -12.03
CA PRO A 30 -2.71 -8.75 -12.69
C PRO A 30 -3.84 -8.31 -11.75
N VAL A 31 -3.89 -8.86 -10.53
CA VAL A 31 -4.93 -8.49 -9.54
C VAL A 31 -4.77 -7.03 -9.13
N LEU A 32 -3.53 -6.61 -8.85
CA LEU A 32 -3.24 -5.23 -8.47
C LEU A 32 -3.50 -4.24 -9.63
N ALA A 33 -3.13 -4.60 -10.85
CA ALA A 33 -3.42 -3.79 -12.03
C ALA A 33 -4.93 -3.65 -12.28
N ALA A 34 -5.69 -4.73 -12.14
CA ALA A 34 -7.15 -4.69 -12.25
C ALA A 34 -7.78 -3.79 -11.16
N ALA A 35 -7.32 -3.92 -9.91
CA ALA A 35 -7.77 -3.05 -8.82
C ALA A 35 -7.44 -1.57 -9.08
N TYR A 36 -6.25 -1.28 -9.59
CA TYR A 36 -5.83 0.08 -9.94
C TYR A 36 -6.71 0.68 -11.05
N ILE A 37 -6.99 -0.07 -12.11
CA ILE A 37 -7.87 0.37 -13.21
C ILE A 37 -9.30 0.59 -12.69
N LEU A 38 -9.83 -0.33 -11.89
CA LEU A 38 -11.17 -0.19 -11.30
C LEU A 38 -11.25 1.04 -10.40
N GLN A 39 -10.21 1.31 -9.61
CA GLN A 39 -10.13 2.51 -8.78
C GLN A 39 -10.16 3.79 -9.62
N LEU A 40 -9.41 3.84 -10.73
CA LEU A 40 -9.46 4.96 -11.67
C LEU A 40 -10.85 5.17 -12.26
N ILE A 41 -11.50 4.08 -12.70
CA ILE A 41 -12.86 4.15 -13.24
C ILE A 41 -13.82 4.73 -12.19
N ILE A 42 -13.76 4.26 -10.94
CA ILE A 42 -14.58 4.77 -9.85
C ILE A 42 -14.31 6.26 -9.61
N LEU A 43 -13.04 6.69 -9.61
CA LEU A 43 -12.68 8.11 -9.43
C LEU A 43 -13.21 8.99 -10.57
N CYS A 44 -13.12 8.53 -11.82
CA CYS A 44 -13.65 9.25 -12.97
C CYS A 44 -15.17 9.50 -12.84
N PHE A 45 -15.92 8.53 -12.34
CA PHE A 45 -17.37 8.66 -12.14
C PHE A 45 -17.75 9.40 -10.86
N ALA A 46 -16.95 9.29 -9.80
CA ALA A 46 -17.25 9.88 -8.51
C ALA A 46 -16.90 11.38 -8.47
N SER A 47 -15.70 11.75 -8.94
CA SER A 47 -15.17 13.11 -8.80
C SER A 47 -13.99 13.31 -9.77
N ILE A 48 -14.30 13.61 -11.04
CA ILE A 48 -13.26 13.83 -12.08
C ILE A 48 -12.25 14.91 -11.70
N GLU A 49 -12.68 15.94 -10.95
CA GLU A 49 -11.83 17.03 -10.47
C GLU A 49 -10.74 16.54 -9.49
N LEU A 50 -11.01 15.46 -8.74
CA LEU A 50 -10.07 14.85 -7.80
C LEU A 50 -9.12 13.85 -8.48
N LEU A 51 -9.35 13.49 -9.74
CA LEU A 51 -8.54 12.51 -10.46
C LEU A 51 -7.06 12.91 -10.52
N ILE A 52 -6.78 14.18 -10.84
CA ILE A 52 -5.41 14.69 -10.94
C ILE A 52 -4.69 14.61 -9.58
N PRO A 53 -5.25 15.13 -8.46
CA PRO A 53 -4.68 14.92 -7.13
C PRO A 53 -4.36 13.46 -6.80
N HIS A 54 -5.29 12.53 -7.06
CA HIS A 54 -5.06 11.10 -6.81
C HIS A 54 -3.93 10.52 -7.67
N LEU A 55 -3.82 10.92 -8.94
CA LEU A 55 -2.73 10.52 -9.82
C LEU A 55 -1.38 11.07 -9.36
N ILE A 56 -1.34 12.32 -8.86
CA ILE A 56 -0.13 12.91 -8.28
C ILE A 56 0.30 12.12 -7.05
N ASN A 57 -0.63 11.81 -6.13
CA ASN A 57 -0.35 10.99 -4.96
C ASN A 57 0.16 9.59 -5.34
N SER A 58 -0.47 8.96 -6.34
CA SER A 58 -0.04 7.68 -6.90
C SER A 58 1.38 7.74 -7.45
N ALA A 59 1.71 8.76 -8.23
CA ALA A 59 3.04 8.93 -8.82
C ALA A 59 4.08 9.22 -7.74
N ALA A 60 3.77 10.06 -6.76
CA ALA A 60 4.65 10.38 -5.64
C ALA A 60 5.03 9.12 -4.84
N PHE A 61 4.04 8.28 -4.50
CA PHE A 61 4.28 7.03 -3.79
C PHE A 61 5.08 6.03 -4.62
N PHE A 62 4.73 5.87 -5.90
CA PHE A 62 5.48 5.01 -6.82
C PHE A 62 6.96 5.41 -6.88
N LEU A 63 7.24 6.69 -7.12
CA LEU A 63 8.60 7.22 -7.23
C LEU A 63 9.37 7.10 -5.92
N PHE A 64 8.72 7.38 -4.79
CA PHE A 64 9.32 7.24 -3.47
C PHE A 64 9.75 5.79 -3.18
N TYR A 65 8.87 4.81 -3.40
CA TYR A 65 9.20 3.40 -3.18
C TYR A 65 10.15 2.83 -4.23
N LEU A 66 10.09 3.34 -5.47
CA LEU A 66 11.07 3.00 -6.50
C LEU A 66 12.47 3.49 -6.12
N PHE A 67 12.58 4.71 -5.61
CA PHE A 67 13.82 5.26 -5.08
C PHE A 67 14.34 4.41 -3.91
N GLN A 68 13.49 4.10 -2.92
CA GLN A 68 13.88 3.20 -1.82
C GLN A 68 14.36 1.83 -2.30
N SER A 69 13.67 1.22 -3.26
CA SER A 69 14.07 -0.07 -3.82
C SER A 69 15.48 -0.01 -4.41
N ARG A 70 15.82 1.06 -5.14
CA ARG A 70 17.18 1.26 -5.67
C ARG A 70 18.23 1.43 -4.56
N PHE A 71 17.94 2.24 -3.54
CA PHE A 71 18.84 2.44 -2.40
C PHE A 71 19.07 1.16 -1.59
N LEU A 72 18.02 0.34 -1.44
CA LEU A 72 18.08 -0.94 -0.73
C LEU A 72 18.61 -2.10 -1.60
N LYS A 73 19.26 -1.80 -2.73
CA LYS A 73 19.81 -2.80 -3.68
C LYS A 73 18.77 -3.83 -4.13
N GLY A 74 17.52 -3.40 -4.35
CA GLY A 74 16.44 -4.23 -4.87
C GLY A 74 15.78 -5.15 -3.85
N LYS A 75 16.01 -4.97 -2.54
CA LYS A 75 15.33 -5.76 -1.50
C LYS A 75 13.81 -5.55 -1.47
N LEU A 76 13.35 -4.39 -1.93
CA LEU A 76 11.95 -4.04 -2.03
C LEU A 76 11.43 -4.45 -3.41
N GLY A 77 10.42 -5.32 -3.45
CA GLY A 77 9.96 -5.96 -4.68
C GLY A 77 9.16 -5.00 -5.55
N PHE A 78 9.14 -5.24 -6.85
CA PHE A 78 8.34 -4.43 -7.78
C PHE A 78 6.85 -4.43 -7.41
N GLY A 79 6.35 -5.54 -6.85
CA GLY A 79 4.99 -5.61 -6.34
C GLY A 79 4.68 -4.62 -5.21
N ASP A 80 5.64 -4.40 -4.30
CA ASP A 80 5.50 -3.44 -3.20
C ASP A 80 5.44 -2.00 -3.76
N ILE A 81 6.23 -1.70 -4.79
CA ILE A 81 6.24 -0.40 -5.47
C ILE A 81 4.89 -0.14 -6.17
N LEU A 82 4.34 -1.15 -6.84
CA LEU A 82 3.02 -1.05 -7.47
C LEU A 82 1.92 -0.86 -6.43
N LEU A 83 2.01 -1.54 -5.28
CA LEU A 83 1.05 -1.35 -4.21
C LEU A 83 1.15 0.06 -3.63
N ALA A 84 2.36 0.63 -3.53
CA ALA A 84 2.53 2.03 -3.15
C ALA A 84 1.78 2.97 -4.09
N ALA A 85 1.88 2.75 -5.40
CA ALA A 85 1.13 3.53 -6.39
C ALA A 85 -0.38 3.43 -6.15
N PHE A 86 -0.89 2.21 -5.94
CA PHE A 86 -2.30 1.98 -5.61
C PHE A 86 -2.71 2.67 -4.30
N SER A 87 -1.86 2.64 -3.27
CA SER A 87 -2.09 3.35 -2.01
C SER A 87 -2.18 4.86 -2.22
N GLY A 88 -1.25 5.45 -2.98
CA GLY A 88 -1.29 6.88 -3.31
C GLY A 88 -2.55 7.26 -4.09
N LEU A 89 -2.96 6.45 -5.08
CA LEU A 89 -4.22 6.62 -5.80
C LEU A 89 -5.44 6.54 -4.86
N SER A 90 -5.33 5.74 -3.80
CA SER A 90 -6.40 5.50 -2.85
C SER A 90 -6.53 6.57 -1.79
N ILE A 91 -5.55 7.46 -1.59
CA ILE A 91 -5.58 8.52 -0.57
C ILE A 91 -6.13 9.80 -1.18
N THR A 92 -7.08 10.43 -0.48
CA THR A 92 -7.80 11.62 -0.93
C THR A 92 -7.14 12.90 -0.43
N ASN A 93 -6.83 12.95 0.86
CA ASN A 93 -6.28 14.13 1.50
C ASN A 93 -4.77 13.95 1.69
N TRP A 94 -4.02 14.84 1.03
CA TRP A 94 -2.57 14.87 1.04
C TRP A 94 -1.99 15.02 2.46
N GLU A 95 -2.72 15.65 3.37
CA GLU A 95 -2.31 15.86 4.77
C GLU A 95 -2.10 14.56 5.53
N PHE A 96 -2.71 13.44 5.12
CA PHE A 96 -2.55 12.14 5.76
C PHE A 96 -1.57 11.21 5.03
N LEU A 97 -0.96 11.62 3.91
CA LEU A 97 -0.01 10.79 3.15
C LEU A 97 1.15 10.29 4.01
N TRP A 98 1.60 11.10 4.98
CA TRP A 98 2.70 10.73 5.87
C TRP A 98 2.39 9.46 6.68
N VAL A 99 1.11 9.21 7.03
CA VAL A 99 0.69 8.00 7.75
C VAL A 99 0.99 6.76 6.92
N ALA A 100 0.60 6.76 5.64
CA ALA A 100 0.86 5.67 4.73
C ALA A 100 2.35 5.47 4.40
N LEU A 101 3.22 6.46 4.66
CA LEU A 101 4.67 6.35 4.47
C LEU A 101 5.41 5.87 5.73
N ILE A 102 4.95 6.30 6.92
CA ILE A 102 5.66 6.07 8.18
C ILE A 102 5.20 4.77 8.85
N ILE A 103 3.90 4.47 8.81
CA ILE A 103 3.36 3.29 9.49
C ILE A 103 3.92 1.97 8.92
N PRO A 104 4.04 1.77 7.59
CA PRO A 104 4.54 0.49 7.07
C PRO A 104 5.96 0.14 7.54
N PRO A 105 6.99 1.01 7.44
CA PRO A 105 8.32 0.65 7.91
C PRO A 105 8.39 0.49 9.44
N ILE A 106 7.65 1.29 10.22
CA ILE A 106 7.62 1.14 11.69
C ILE A 106 7.00 -0.19 12.10
N SER A 107 5.85 -0.53 11.52
CA SER A 107 5.17 -1.80 11.84
C SER A 107 5.98 -3.02 11.39
N ALA A 108 6.64 -2.95 10.22
CA ALA A 108 7.57 -3.97 9.77
C ALA A 108 8.80 -4.10 10.70
N LEU A 109 9.34 -2.98 11.21
CA LEU A 109 10.45 -2.97 12.16
C LEU A 109 10.04 -3.61 13.49
N ILE A 110 8.88 -3.26 14.03
CA ILE A 110 8.35 -3.85 15.27
C ILE A 110 8.18 -5.36 15.09
N PHE A 111 7.61 -5.79 13.96
CA PHE A 111 7.46 -7.20 13.65
C PHE A 111 8.81 -7.92 13.53
N ALA A 112 9.80 -7.29 12.90
CA ALA A 112 11.16 -7.84 12.79
C ALA A 112 11.84 -7.97 14.16
N LEU A 113 11.69 -6.98 15.04
CA LEU A 113 12.22 -7.00 16.41
C LEU A 113 11.56 -8.11 17.24
N PHE A 114 10.24 -8.23 17.16
CA PHE A 114 9.50 -9.33 17.79
C PHE A 114 10.05 -10.67 17.30
N PHE A 115 10.14 -10.89 15.99
CA PHE A 115 10.65 -12.13 15.43
C PHE A 115 12.10 -12.44 15.87
N TYR A 116 12.95 -11.42 15.99
CA TYR A 116 14.31 -11.57 16.49
C TYR A 116 14.37 -11.98 17.97
N ILE A 117 13.56 -11.38 18.83
CA ILE A 117 13.54 -11.69 20.26
C ILE A 117 13.13 -13.15 20.49
N TYR A 118 12.15 -13.66 19.74
CA TYR A 118 11.64 -15.03 19.93
C TYR A 118 12.46 -16.10 19.22
N ASN A 119 12.94 -15.82 18.00
CA ASN A 119 13.59 -16.85 17.18
C ASN A 119 15.12 -16.69 17.10
N HIS A 120 15.68 -15.59 17.63
CA HIS A 120 17.10 -15.21 17.55
C HIS A 120 17.71 -15.27 16.13
N LYS A 121 16.86 -15.24 15.10
CA LYS A 121 17.24 -15.38 13.69
C LYS A 121 16.42 -14.41 12.85
N ILE A 122 17.10 -13.41 12.27
CA ILE A 122 16.54 -12.55 11.21
C ILE A 122 17.12 -12.95 9.83
N ALA A 123 18.36 -13.44 9.81
CA ALA A 123 19.10 -13.66 8.58
C ALA A 123 18.38 -14.65 7.64
N GLY A 124 18.07 -14.18 6.43
CA GLY A 124 17.44 -14.97 5.37
C GLY A 124 15.91 -15.04 5.40
N VAL A 125 15.24 -14.51 6.43
CA VAL A 125 13.77 -14.52 6.49
C VAL A 125 13.20 -13.34 5.70
N ARG A 126 12.42 -13.64 4.66
CA ARG A 126 11.69 -12.62 3.90
C ARG A 126 10.40 -12.23 4.64
N ILE A 127 10.43 -11.06 5.26
CA ILE A 127 9.26 -10.46 5.92
C ILE A 127 8.26 -10.02 4.83
N PRO A 128 6.97 -10.40 4.92
CA PRO A 128 5.96 -9.96 3.95
C PRO A 128 5.65 -8.49 4.22
N PHE A 129 5.91 -7.59 3.27
CA PHE A 129 5.81 -6.15 3.49
C PHE A 129 4.40 -5.60 3.26
N ILE A 130 3.60 -6.27 2.43
CA ILE A 130 2.27 -5.80 2.00
C ILE A 130 1.24 -5.71 3.13
N PRO A 131 1.20 -6.62 4.11
CA PRO A 131 0.34 -6.44 5.28
C PRO A 131 0.59 -5.11 6.01
N PHE A 132 1.86 -4.71 6.11
CA PHE A 132 2.25 -3.45 6.77
C PHE A 132 1.89 -2.23 5.92
N MET A 133 2.08 -2.30 4.60
CA MET A 133 1.61 -1.26 3.67
C MET A 133 0.09 -1.10 3.72
N SER A 134 -0.64 -2.22 3.75
CA SER A 134 -2.10 -2.23 3.83
C SER A 134 -2.59 -1.62 5.14
N LEU A 135 -1.91 -1.90 6.25
CA LEU A 135 -2.22 -1.30 7.55
C LEU A 135 -2.04 0.22 7.51
N GLY A 136 -0.93 0.71 6.93
CA GLY A 136 -0.71 2.15 6.74
C GLY A 136 -1.80 2.81 5.90
N LEU A 137 -2.19 2.19 4.78
CA LEU A 137 -3.27 2.70 3.93
C LEU A 137 -4.61 2.72 4.66
N ILE A 138 -4.99 1.63 5.32
CA ILE A 138 -6.28 1.54 6.04
C ILE A 138 -6.36 2.59 7.15
N LEU A 139 -5.29 2.76 7.94
CA LEU A 139 -5.25 3.80 8.97
C LEU A 139 -5.37 5.21 8.37
N THR A 140 -4.72 5.46 7.24
CA THR A 140 -4.82 6.73 6.53
C THR A 140 -6.27 7.02 6.13
N LEU A 141 -6.96 6.03 5.55
CA LEU A 141 -8.36 6.17 5.13
C LEU A 141 -9.33 6.32 6.30
N LEU A 142 -9.04 5.65 7.42
CA LEU A 142 -9.83 5.83 8.65
C LEU A 142 -9.67 7.26 9.17
N LEU A 143 -8.46 7.79 9.22
CA LEU A 143 -8.23 9.17 9.63
C LEU A 143 -8.92 10.16 8.70
N GLU A 144 -8.83 9.98 7.37
CA GLU A 144 -9.58 10.79 6.40
C GLU A 144 -11.09 10.78 6.63
N SER A 145 -11.65 9.72 7.22
CA SER A 145 -13.10 9.64 7.46
C SER A 145 -13.57 10.41 8.70
N PHE A 146 -12.64 10.81 9.59
CA PHE A 146 -12.95 11.55 10.82
C PHE A 146 -12.75 13.06 10.69
N PHE A 147 -12.11 13.54 9.62
CA PHE A 147 -11.79 14.94 9.37
C PHE A 147 -12.37 15.41 8.03
#